data_AF-F2J1X5-F1
#
_entry.id   AF-F2J1X5-F1
#
_cell.length_a   1.000
_cell.length_b   1.000
_cell.length_c   1.000
_cell.angle_alpha   90.00
_cell.angle_beta   90.00
_cell.angle_gamma   90.00
#
_symmetry.space_group_name_H-M   'P 1'
#
loop_
_entity.id
_entity.type
_entity.pdbx_description
1 polymer ?
#
loop_
_entity_poly.entity_id
_entity_poly.type
_entity_poly.pdbx_seq_one_letter_code
_entity_poly.pdbx_strand_id
1 'polypeptide(L)' 'MSYEVQHFTICDGWINNWAVLNEDGSSEPETFATEAEAQAALDEFLAEIEEEIALGQRGEDEGYDPDEFRIVPTGAA' A
#
# COMPACT_ATOMS: atom_id res chain seq x y z
N MET A 1 -3.28 0.94 -18.64
CA MET A 1 -2.99 -0.13 -17.65
C MET A 1 -2.16 0.53 -16.59
N SER A 2 -2.66 0.52 -15.38
CA SER A 2 -2.01 1.09 -14.20
C SER A 2 -1.67 -0.06 -13.26
N TYR A 3 -1.01 0.22 -12.14
CA TYR A 3 -0.66 -0.76 -11.13
C TYR A 3 -1.25 -0.35 -9.79
N GLU A 4 -1.57 -1.31 -8.94
CA GLU A 4 -2.00 -1.05 -7.58
C GLU A 4 -1.23 -1.93 -6.60
N VAL A 5 -1.05 -1.40 -5.39
CA VAL A 5 -0.56 -2.15 -4.23
C VAL A 5 -1.76 -2.77 -3.54
N GLN A 6 -1.75 -4.09 -3.37
CA GLN A 6 -2.76 -4.80 -2.60
C GLN A 6 -2.15 -5.34 -1.31
N HIS A 7 -2.89 -5.21 -0.22
CA HIS A 7 -2.59 -5.82 1.07
C HIS A 7 -3.51 -7.04 1.25
N PHE A 8 -2.95 -8.18 1.65
CA PHE A 8 -3.73 -9.34 2.04
C PHE A 8 -4.40 -9.14 3.41
N THR A 9 -5.72 -9.09 3.44
CA THR A 9 -6.50 -9.08 4.68
C THR A 9 -7.21 -10.42 4.87
N ILE A 10 -7.40 -10.85 6.12
CA ILE A 10 -8.06 -12.13 6.44
C ILE A 10 -9.50 -12.19 5.89
N CYS A 11 -10.20 -11.05 5.90
CA CYS A 11 -11.62 -10.98 5.53
C CYS A 11 -11.83 -10.79 4.02
N ASP A 12 -11.07 -9.91 3.38
CA ASP A 12 -11.30 -9.48 2.00
C ASP A 12 -10.28 -10.05 1.01
N GLY A 13 -9.26 -10.75 1.53
CA GLY A 13 -8.16 -11.26 0.73
C GLY A 13 -7.29 -10.11 0.22
N TRP A 14 -6.83 -10.21 -1.02
CA TRP A 14 -6.00 -9.19 -1.63
C TRP A 14 -6.84 -8.00 -2.09
N ILE A 15 -6.68 -6.86 -1.42
CA ILE A 15 -7.41 -5.63 -1.73
C ILE A 15 -6.49 -4.41 -1.67
N ASN A 16 -6.74 -3.43 -2.54
CA ASN A 16 -6.09 -2.14 -2.48
C ASN A 16 -6.73 -1.30 -1.35
N ASN A 17 -5.98 -1.12 -0.26
CA ASN A 17 -6.40 -0.30 0.88
C ASN A 17 -5.85 1.13 0.81
N TRP A 18 -5.11 1.47 -0.24
CA TRP A 18 -4.50 2.78 -0.43
C TRP A 18 -5.49 3.67 -1.19
N ALA A 19 -5.61 4.93 -0.77
CA ALA A 19 -6.61 5.83 -1.31
C ALA A 19 -6.08 7.26 -1.43
N VAL A 20 -6.39 7.89 -2.57
CA VAL A 20 -6.16 9.31 -2.80
C VAL A 20 -7.41 10.07 -2.36
N LEU A 21 -7.23 11.10 -1.54
CA LEU A 21 -8.30 12.01 -1.15
C LEU A 21 -8.38 13.18 -2.13
N ASN A 22 -9.55 13.35 -2.76
CA ASN A 22 -9.83 14.45 -3.67
C ASN A 22 -10.25 15.72 -2.92
N GLU A 23 -10.10 16.88 -3.57
CA GLU A 23 -10.47 18.19 -2.98
C GLU A 23 -11.96 18.30 -2.61
N ASP A 24 -12.82 17.51 -3.25
CA ASP A 24 -14.26 17.45 -2.97
C ASP A 24 -14.62 16.55 -1.78
N GLY A 25 -13.61 15.94 -1.14
CA GLY A 25 -13.76 15.02 -0.02
C GLY A 25 -14.12 13.59 -0.43
N SER A 26 -14.18 13.28 -1.72
CA SER A 26 -14.25 11.90 -2.20
C SER A 26 -12.88 11.21 -2.09
N SER A 27 -12.87 9.88 -2.03
CA SER A 27 -11.63 9.10 -2.12
C SER A 27 -11.75 8.06 -3.21
N GLU A 28 -10.63 7.80 -3.88
CA GLU A 28 -10.51 6.75 -4.88
C GLU A 28 -9.28 5.89 -4.61
N PRO A 29 -9.29 4.60 -5.01
CA PRO A 29 -8.13 3.74 -4.82
C PRO A 29 -6.90 4.32 -5.50
N GLU A 30 -5.77 4.32 -4.79
CA GLU A 30 -4.52 4.81 -5.33
C GLU A 30 -3.97 3.84 -6.38
N THR A 31 -3.53 4.39 -7.51
CA THR A 31 -2.94 3.60 -8.61
C THR A 31 -1.74 4.33 -9.21
N PHE A 32 -0.80 3.56 -9.75
CA PHE A 32 0.48 4.03 -10.28
C PHE A 32 0.56 3.79 -11.79
N ALA A 33 1.31 4.62 -12.51
CA ALA A 33 1.45 4.46 -13.95
C ALA A 33 2.37 3.28 -14.30
N THR A 34 3.34 2.98 -13.43
CA THR A 34 4.30 1.89 -13.61
C THR A 34 4.43 1.00 -12.37
N GLU A 35 4.81 -0.26 -12.57
CA GLU A 35 5.13 -1.19 -11.48
C GLU A 35 6.27 -0.67 -10.59
N ALA A 36 7.26 0.00 -11.20
CA ALA A 36 8.39 0.58 -10.47
C ALA A 36 7.96 1.73 -9.55
N GLU A 37 7.00 2.56 -9.97
CA GLU A 37 6.43 3.60 -9.10
C GLU A 37 5.65 2.99 -7.93
N ALA A 38 4.86 1.93 -8.19
CA ALA A 38 4.14 1.22 -7.13
C ALA A 38 5.10 0.56 -6.14
N GLN A 39 6.21 -0.03 -6.62
CA GLN A 39 7.24 -0.62 -5.76
C GLN A 39 7.95 0.44 -4.91
N ALA A 40 8.32 1.58 -5.51
CA ALA A 40 8.96 2.66 -4.77
C ALA A 40 8.05 3.18 -3.64
N ALA A 41 6.74 3.33 -3.90
CA ALA A 41 5.78 3.75 -2.89
C ALA A 41 5.60 2.69 -1.77
N LEU A 42 5.57 1.40 -2.12
CA LEU A 42 5.53 0.30 -1.15
C LEU A 42 6.80 0.27 -0.27
N ASP A 43 7.98 0.43 -0.89
CA ASP A 43 9.26 0.45 -0.16
C ASP A 43 9.32 1.65 0.80
N GLU A 44 8.86 2.82 0.37
CA GLU A 44 8.77 4.03 1.21
C GLU A 44 7.82 3.80 2.40
N PHE A 45 6.62 3.29 2.14
CA PHE A 45 5.65 2.97 3.19
C PHE A 45 6.22 2.01 4.25
N LEU A 46 6.86 0.92 3.82
CA LEU A 46 7.45 -0.06 4.75
C LEU A 46 8.60 0.55 5.55
N ALA A 47 9.44 1.38 4.91
CA ALA A 47 10.54 2.06 5.59
C ALA A 47 10.04 3.08 6.64
N GLU A 48 8.96 3.81 6.34
CA GLU A 48 8.32 4.71 7.31
C GLU A 48 7.80 3.94 8.54
N ILE A 49 7.14 2.80 8.33
CA ILE A 49 6.67 1.94 9.43
C ILE A 49 7.85 1.41 10.27
N GLU A 50 8.94 0.97 9.65
CA GLU A 50 10.14 0.55 10.37
C GLU A 50 10.77 1.70 11.17
N GLU A 51 10.80 2.92 10.62
CA GLU A 51 11.28 4.10 11.33
C GLU A 51 10.38 4.48 12.51
N GLU A 52 9.05 4.44 12.35
CA GLU A 52 8.08 4.67 13.42
C GLU A 52 8.31 3.69 14.59
N ILE A 53 8.55 2.42 14.29
CA ILE A 53 8.86 1.38 15.28
C ILE A 53 10.19 1.69 15.97
N ALA A 54 11.24 2.01 15.21
CA ALA A 54 12.55 2.34 15.77
C ALA A 54 12.52 3.58 16.68
N LEU A 55 11.63 4.53 16.40
CA LEU A 55 11.39 5.73 17.21
C LEU A 55 10.42 5.49 18.38
N GLY A 56 9.81 4.32 18.49
CA GLY A 56 8.83 3.97 19.52
C GLY A 56 7.48 4.70 19.37
N GLN A 57 7.17 5.19 18.17
CA GLN A 57 5.86 5.77 17.83
C GLN A 57 4.81 4.68 17.58
N ARG A 58 5.30 3.47 17.27
CA ARG A 58 4.54 2.26 16.99
C ARG A 58 5.16 1.09 17.77
N GLY A 59 4.35 0.10 18.14
CA GLY A 59 4.80 -1.13 18.79
C GLY A 59 5.65 -2.00 17.87
N GLU A 60 6.60 -2.76 18.44
CA GLU A 60 7.48 -3.66 17.68
C GLU A 60 6.71 -4.76 16.91
N ASP A 61 5.49 -5.09 17.33
CA ASP A 61 4.59 -6.07 16.73
C ASP A 61 3.57 -5.46 15.76
N GLU A 62 3.63 -4.14 15.53
CA GLU A 62 2.70 -3.41 14.65
C GLU A 62 3.30 -3.10 13.26
N GLY A 63 4.45 -3.71 12.93
CA GLY A 63 5.03 -3.70 11.58
C GLY A 63 4.27 -4.60 10.60
N TYR A 64 4.70 -4.57 9.34
CA TYR A 64 4.14 -5.45 8.30
C TYR A 64 5.21 -6.33 7.68
N ASP A 65 4.82 -7.53 7.26
CA ASP A 65 5.67 -8.37 6.42
C ASP A 65 5.52 -7.92 4.95
N PRO A 66 6.61 -7.64 4.22
CA PRO A 66 6.54 -7.32 2.79
C PRO A 66 5.77 -8.35 1.96
N ASP A 67 5.75 -9.63 2.36
CA ASP A 67 5.00 -10.69 1.69
C ASP A 67 3.47 -10.57 1.85
N GLU A 68 2.99 -9.71 2.76
CA GLU A 68 1.57 -9.33 2.88
C GLU A 68 1.12 -8.35 1.80
N PHE A 69 2.05 -7.89 0.95
CA PHE A 69 1.79 -6.97 -0.14
C PHE A 69 2.07 -7.60 -1.51
N ARG A 70 1.34 -7.14 -2.52
CA ARG A 70 1.64 -7.45 -3.92
C ARG A 70 1.30 -6.29 -4.82
N ILE A 71 2.00 -6.20 -5.95
CA ILE A 71 1.70 -5.24 -7.00
C ILE A 71 1.03 -5.97 -8.16
N VAL A 72 -0.12 -5.47 -8.61
CA VAL A 72 -0.88 -6.06 -9.72
C VAL A 72 -1.32 -5.00 -10.72
N PRO A 73 -1.42 -5.34 -12.03
CA PRO A 73 -1.97 -4.42 -13.01
C PRO A 73 -3.48 -4.23 -12.83
N THR A 74 -3.94 -2.98 -12.81
CA THR A 74 -5.35 -2.61 -12.80
C THR A 74 -5.91 -2.53 -14.22
N GLY A 75 -7.12 -3.08 -14.40
CA GLY A 75 -7.82 -3.12 -15.69
C GLY A 75 -7.55 -4.36 -16.56
N ALA A 76 -7.07 -5.46 -15.98
CA ALA A 76 -7.21 -6.77 -16.64
C ALA A 76 -8.68 -7.21 -16.56
N ALA A 77 -9.38 -7.05 -17.68
CA ALA A 77 -10.73 -7.58 -17.92
C ALA A 77 -10.71 -9.10 -18.06
#